data_AF-A0A2H0KP94-F1
#
_entry.id   AF-A0A2H0KP94-F1
#
_cell.length_a   1.000
_cell.length_b   1.000
_cell.length_c   1.000
_cell.angle_alpha   90.00
_cell.angle_beta   90.00
_cell.angle_gamma   90.00
#
_symmetry.space_group_name_H-M   'P 1'
#
loop_
_entity.id
_entity.type
_entity.pdbx_description
1 polymer ?
#
loop_
_entity_poly.entity_id
_entity_poly.type
_entity_poly.pdbx_seq_one_letter_code
_entity_poly.pdbx_strand_id
1 'polypeptide(L)'
;MQILSFVILFPVGILLGIWYTSMLVLPLFYGVPMAFLGFVRKKYKFKAIAAYLVAPAFWTAFFILAFFLLAYFWESGFNYLSNSAAFNLGHILGSIILILNVLFNRKTKEDMRADFEEFIVPYKI
;
A
#
# COMPACT_ATOMS: atom_id res chain seq x y z
N MET A 1 -30.65 -9.84 0.60
CA MET A 1 -29.77 -8.77 0.09
C MET A 1 -28.44 -8.64 0.85
N GLN A 2 -28.41 -8.64 2.19
CA GLN A 2 -27.16 -8.47 2.97
C GLN A 2 -26.06 -9.50 2.66
N ILE A 3 -26.40 -10.77 2.43
CA ILE A 3 -25.43 -11.83 2.12
C ILE A 3 -24.74 -11.58 0.77
N LEU A 4 -25.50 -11.17 -0.25
CA LEU A 4 -24.95 -10.88 -1.59
C LEU A 4 -23.97 -9.71 -1.54
N SER A 5 -24.34 -8.65 -0.81
CA SER A 5 -23.46 -7.52 -0.55
C SER A 5 -22.19 -7.93 0.19
N PHE A 6 -22.29 -8.83 1.16
CA PHE A 6 -21.12 -9.33 1.89
C PHE A 6 -20.17 -10.10 0.98
N VAL A 7 -20.69 -11.04 0.17
CA VAL A 7 -19.89 -11.88 -0.74
C VAL A 7 -19.13 -11.06 -1.78
N ILE A 8 -19.63 -9.89 -2.15
CA ILE A 8 -18.97 -9.02 -3.13
C ILE A 8 -18.03 -8.02 -2.43
N LEU A 9 -18.54 -7.30 -1.42
CA LEU A 9 -17.80 -6.20 -0.80
C LEU A 9 -16.62 -6.70 0.04
N PHE A 10 -16.71 -7.87 0.63
CA PHE A 10 -15.62 -8.42 1.44
C PHE A 10 -14.36 -8.74 0.60
N PRO A 11 -14.44 -9.52 -0.51
CA PRO A 11 -13.28 -9.71 -1.39
C PRO A 11 -12.77 -8.40 -2.00
N VAL A 12 -13.65 -7.48 -2.40
CA VAL A 12 -13.24 -6.16 -2.90
C VAL A 12 -12.46 -5.40 -1.83
N GLY A 13 -12.92 -5.43 -0.58
CA GLY A 13 -12.19 -4.90 0.56
C GLY A 13 -10.80 -5.53 0.68
N ILE A 14 -10.69 -6.86 0.65
CA ILE A 14 -9.40 -7.56 0.72
C ILE A 14 -8.44 -7.08 -0.36
N LEU A 15 -8.88 -7.06 -1.61
CA LEU A 15 -8.05 -6.63 -2.74
C LEU A 15 -7.57 -5.19 -2.57
N LEU A 16 -8.46 -4.30 -2.14
CA LEU A 16 -8.10 -2.91 -1.89
C LEU A 16 -7.13 -2.76 -0.71
N GLY A 17 -7.29 -3.53 0.36
CA GLY A 17 -6.40 -3.52 1.52
C GLY A 17 -5.00 -4.01 1.18
N ILE A 18 -4.90 -5.09 0.38
CA ILE A 18 -3.65 -5.60 -0.17
C ILE A 18 -2.98 -4.52 -1.04
N TRP A 19 -3.73 -3.92 -1.96
CA TRP A 19 -3.22 -2.88 -2.86
C TRP A 19 -2.75 -1.64 -2.09
N TYR A 20 -3.59 -1.11 -1.20
CA TYR A 20 -3.24 0.04 -0.38
C TYR A 20 -1.95 -0.22 0.41
N THR A 21 -1.85 -1.40 1.05
CA THR A 21 -0.69 -1.74 1.86
C THR A 21 0.57 -1.94 1.01
N SER A 22 0.47 -2.59 -0.15
CA SER A 22 1.63 -2.84 -1.02
C SER A 22 2.19 -1.56 -1.64
N MET A 23 1.31 -0.61 -2.01
CA MET A 23 1.73 0.61 -2.72
C MET A 23 2.08 1.78 -1.78
N LEU A 24 1.55 1.80 -0.56
CA LEU A 24 1.76 2.90 0.39
C LEU A 24 2.57 2.46 1.59
N VAL A 25 2.07 1.46 2.31
CA VAL A 25 2.62 1.07 3.61
C VAL A 25 4.01 0.45 3.41
N LEU A 26 4.16 -0.56 2.55
CA LEU A 26 5.45 -1.24 2.39
C LEU A 26 6.59 -0.31 1.94
N PRO A 27 6.42 0.57 0.93
CA PRO A 27 7.48 1.50 0.54
C PRO A 27 7.88 2.47 1.66
N LEU A 28 6.90 2.96 2.44
CA LEU A 28 7.15 3.88 3.55
C LEU A 28 7.84 3.21 4.74
N PHE A 29 7.49 1.96 5.05
CA PHE A 29 8.01 1.25 6.23
C PHE A 29 9.25 0.38 5.94
N TYR A 30 9.52 0.04 4.68
CA TYR A 30 10.70 -0.71 4.27
C TYR A 30 11.64 0.10 3.38
N GLY A 31 11.14 0.59 2.24
CA GLY A 31 11.96 1.27 1.23
C GLY A 31 12.62 2.56 1.73
N VAL A 32 11.84 3.44 2.34
CA VAL A 32 12.31 4.73 2.87
C VAL A 32 13.37 4.54 3.98
N PRO A 33 13.15 3.74 5.03
CA PRO A 33 14.18 3.47 6.03
C PRO A 33 15.45 2.86 5.45
N MET A 34 15.34 1.90 4.52
CA MET A 34 16.50 1.25 3.90
C MET A 34 17.31 2.23 3.04
N ALA A 35 16.63 3.09 2.26
CA ALA A 35 17.26 4.15 1.49
C ALA A 35 17.96 5.17 2.41
N PHE A 36 17.31 5.55 3.53
CA PHE A 36 17.89 6.45 4.52
C PHE A 36 19.15 5.87 5.18
N LEU A 37 19.09 4.61 5.63
CA LEU A 37 20.24 3.91 6.20
C LEU A 37 21.40 3.81 5.20
N GLY A 38 21.09 3.56 3.93
CA GLY A 38 22.10 3.51 2.88
C GLY A 38 22.70 4.88 2.53
N PHE A 39 21.91 5.96 2.61
CA PHE A 39 22.43 7.33 2.51
C PHE A 39 23.39 7.67 3.66
N VAL A 40 23.01 7.38 4.91
CA VAL A 40 23.87 7.57 6.10
C VAL A 40 25.18 6.78 5.96
N ARG A 41 25.13 5.58 5.38
CA ARG A 41 26.29 4.72 5.10
C ARG A 41 27.07 5.11 3.84
N LYS A 42 26.72 6.22 3.18
CA LYS A 42 27.33 6.70 1.92
C LYS A 42 27.31 5.65 0.80
N LYS A 43 26.27 4.81 0.76
CA LYS A 43 26.04 3.83 -0.32
C LYS A 43 25.14 4.38 -1.41
N TYR A 44 24.22 5.27 -1.06
CA TYR A 44 23.20 5.81 -1.97
C TYR A 44 23.12 7.34 -1.88
N LYS A 45 22.69 7.97 -2.98
CA LYS A 45 22.39 9.40 -3.06
C LYS A 45 21.12 9.71 -2.27
N PHE A 46 21.04 10.92 -1.69
CA PHE A 46 19.82 11.39 -0.99
C PHE A 46 18.55 11.31 -1.86
N LYS A 47 18.71 11.50 -3.18
CA LYS A 47 17.62 11.37 -4.18
C LYS A 47 16.90 10.02 -4.10
N ALA A 48 17.55 8.96 -3.62
CA ALA A 48 16.92 7.65 -3.46
C ALA A 48 15.75 7.65 -2.46
N ILE A 49 15.88 8.43 -1.37
CA ILE A 49 14.83 8.58 -0.36
C ILE A 49 13.62 9.26 -0.99
N ALA A 50 13.85 10.38 -1.68
CA ALA A 50 12.79 11.11 -2.37
C ALA A 50 12.11 10.26 -3.44
N ALA A 51 12.88 9.46 -4.19
CA ALA A 51 12.35 8.56 -5.20
C ALA A 51 11.38 7.52 -4.61
N TYR A 52 11.69 6.98 -3.42
CA TYR A 52 10.79 6.06 -2.72
C TYR A 52 9.48 6.70 -2.24
N LEU A 53 9.46 8.02 -2.06
CA LEU A 53 8.24 8.74 -1.67
C LEU A 53 7.33 9.06 -2.85
N VAL A 54 7.82 8.96 -4.10
CA VAL A 54 7.02 9.27 -5.30
C VAL A 54 5.82 8.35 -5.43
N ALA A 55 6.03 7.04 -5.34
CA ALA A 55 4.94 6.07 -5.47
C ALA A 55 3.89 6.24 -4.35
N PRO A 56 4.27 6.31 -3.06
CA PRO A 56 3.32 6.60 -2.00
C PRO A 56 2.57 7.93 -2.20
N ALA A 57 3.26 9.01 -2.55
CA ALA A 57 2.62 10.31 -2.78
C ALA A 57 1.59 10.23 -3.93
N PHE A 58 1.94 9.57 -5.03
CA PHE A 58 1.05 9.36 -6.17
C PHE A 58 -0.19 8.55 -5.77
N TRP A 59 -0.01 7.41 -5.09
CA TRP A 59 -1.13 6.57 -4.69
C TRP A 59 -2.01 7.21 -3.62
N THR A 60 -1.44 7.98 -2.69
CA THR A 60 -2.22 8.78 -1.74
C THR A 60 -3.09 9.79 -2.48
N ALA A 61 -2.52 10.55 -3.41
CA ALA A 61 -3.28 11.50 -4.22
C ALA A 61 -4.39 10.81 -5.04
N PHE A 62 -4.07 9.66 -5.62
CA PHE A 62 -5.04 8.85 -6.38
C PHE A 62 -6.21 8.39 -5.51
N PHE A 63 -5.95 7.80 -4.33
CA PHE A 63 -7.03 7.33 -3.45
C PHE A 63 -7.87 8.48 -2.93
N ILE A 64 -7.24 9.60 -2.53
CA ILE A 64 -7.97 10.80 -2.10
C ILE A 64 -8.90 11.28 -3.22
N LEU A 65 -8.39 11.40 -4.45
CA LEU A 65 -9.18 11.84 -5.58
C LEU A 65 -10.29 10.83 -5.90
N ALA A 66 -10.02 9.53 -5.90
CA ALA A 66 -11.01 8.50 -6.17
C ALA A 66 -12.16 8.51 -5.15
N PHE A 67 -11.84 8.59 -3.86
CA PHE A 67 -12.87 8.68 -2.80
C PHE A 67 -13.62 10.01 -2.84
N PHE A 68 -12.93 11.12 -3.15
CA PHE A 68 -13.58 12.41 -3.33
C PHE A 68 -14.57 12.39 -4.49
N LEU A 69 -14.17 11.88 -5.66
CA LEU A 69 -15.05 11.74 -6.83
C LEU A 69 -16.23 10.82 -6.53
N LEU A 70 -15.99 9.72 -5.81
CA LEU A 70 -17.05 8.80 -5.40
C LEU A 70 -18.07 9.50 -4.47
N ALA A 71 -17.59 10.26 -3.48
CA ALA A 71 -18.46 11.00 -2.57
C ALA A 71 -19.23 12.12 -3.29
N TYR A 72 -18.58 12.82 -4.22
CA TYR A 72 -19.17 13.95 -4.93
C TYR A 72 -20.21 13.53 -5.97
N PHE A 73 -19.92 12.51 -6.78
CA PHE A 73 -20.82 12.07 -7.85
C PHE A 73 -21.80 10.98 -7.41
N TRP A 74 -21.48 10.20 -6.38
CA TRP A 74 -22.31 9.10 -5.91
C TRP A 74 -22.28 8.94 -4.39
N GLU A 75 -22.77 9.97 -3.70
CA GLU A 75 -22.79 10.06 -2.23
C GLU A 75 -23.41 8.82 -1.56
N SER A 76 -24.52 8.29 -2.10
CA SER A 76 -25.17 7.10 -1.55
C SER A 76 -24.30 5.85 -1.66
N GLY A 77 -23.56 5.69 -2.77
CA GLY A 77 -22.59 4.61 -2.96
C GLY A 77 -21.39 4.74 -2.03
N PHE A 78 -20.87 5.97 -1.86
CA PHE A 78 -19.81 6.27 -0.90
C PHE A 78 -20.23 5.93 0.54
N ASN A 79 -21.40 6.42 0.97
CA ASN A 79 -21.95 6.14 2.31
C ASN A 79 -22.22 4.66 2.52
N TYR A 80 -22.67 3.96 1.49
CA TYR A 80 -22.88 2.52 1.56
C TYR A 80 -21.55 1.76 1.72
N LEU A 81 -20.52 2.13 0.98
CA LEU A 81 -19.20 1.52 1.05
C LEU A 81 -18.50 1.80 2.38
N SER A 82 -18.50 3.07 2.82
CA SER A 82 -17.82 3.52 4.05
C SER A 82 -18.43 2.91 5.31
N ASN A 83 -19.75 2.70 5.33
CA ASN A 83 -20.45 2.06 6.44
C ASN A 83 -20.54 0.53 6.31
N SER A 84 -20.02 -0.06 5.24
CA SER A 84 -20.06 -1.50 5.04
C SER A 84 -19.04 -2.22 5.91
N ALA A 85 -19.52 -2.95 6.93
CA ALA A 85 -18.70 -3.82 7.75
C ALA A 85 -17.94 -4.87 6.91
N ALA A 86 -18.58 -5.42 5.88
CA ALA A 86 -17.97 -6.41 4.98
C ALA A 86 -16.75 -5.83 4.26
N PHE A 87 -16.90 -4.65 3.68
CA PHE A 87 -15.81 -3.96 2.97
C PHE A 87 -14.66 -3.61 3.91
N ASN A 88 -14.97 -2.99 5.06
CA ASN A 88 -13.96 -2.54 6.02
C ASN A 88 -13.20 -3.72 6.64
N LEU A 89 -13.88 -4.81 7.00
CA LEU A 89 -13.24 -6.03 7.49
C LEU A 89 -12.35 -6.66 6.43
N GLY A 90 -12.83 -6.73 5.18
CA GLY A 90 -12.02 -7.19 4.06
C GLY A 90 -10.75 -6.37 3.90
N HIS A 91 -10.87 -5.05 3.90
CA HIS A 91 -9.74 -4.12 3.78
C HIS A 91 -8.71 -4.27 4.89
N ILE A 92 -9.16 -4.34 6.13
CA ILE A 92 -8.29 -4.57 7.29
C ILE A 92 -7.60 -5.93 7.17
N LEU A 93 -8.35 -6.98 6.85
CA LEU A 93 -7.81 -8.34 6.72
C LEU A 93 -6.77 -8.44 5.60
N GLY A 94 -7.03 -7.86 4.43
CA GLY A 94 -6.08 -7.82 3.32
C GLY A 94 -4.78 -7.12 3.69
N SER A 95 -4.88 -6.01 4.43
CA SER A 95 -3.72 -5.28 4.95
C SER A 95 -2.91 -6.11 5.95
N ILE A 96 -3.59 -6.74 6.92
CA ILE A 96 -2.97 -7.59 7.93
C ILE A 96 -2.29 -8.80 7.28
N ILE A 97 -2.94 -9.47 6.32
CA ILE A 97 -2.35 -10.63 5.63
C ILE A 97 -1.04 -10.22 4.94
N LEU A 98 -1.00 -9.07 4.27
CA LEU A 98 0.21 -8.61 3.61
C LEU A 98 1.31 -8.31 4.64
N ILE A 99 0.99 -7.58 5.71
CA ILE A 99 1.93 -7.25 6.79
C ILE A 99 2.48 -8.51 7.44
N LEU A 100 1.63 -9.47 7.79
CA LEU A 100 2.05 -10.74 8.38
C LEU A 100 2.95 -11.54 7.42
N ASN A 101 2.64 -11.57 6.12
CA ASN A 101 3.51 -12.18 5.14
C ASN A 101 4.88 -11.51 5.12
N VAL A 102 4.94 -10.18 5.08
CA VAL A 102 6.22 -9.45 5.14
C VAL A 102 6.99 -9.74 6.42
N LEU A 103 6.32 -9.86 7.57
CA LEU A 103 6.98 -10.07 8.86
C LEU A 103 7.43 -11.51 9.10
N PHE A 104 6.69 -12.51 8.62
CA PHE A 104 6.92 -13.91 8.97
C PHE A 104 7.37 -14.79 7.79
N ASN A 105 7.09 -14.41 6.54
CA ASN A 105 7.48 -15.18 5.37
C ASN A 105 8.88 -14.75 4.88
N ARG A 106 9.84 -15.68 4.97
CA ARG A 106 11.22 -15.44 4.52
C ARG A 106 11.30 -15.13 3.03
N LYS A 107 10.52 -15.83 2.20
CA LYS A 107 10.50 -15.61 0.75
C LYS A 107 10.06 -14.17 0.43
N THR A 108 8.98 -13.71 1.06
CA THR A 108 8.49 -12.34 0.88
C THR A 108 9.53 -11.28 1.27
N LYS A 109 10.31 -11.51 2.32
CA LYS A 109 11.41 -10.60 2.69
C LYS A 109 12.55 -10.60 1.68
N GLU A 110 12.89 -11.76 1.12
CA GLU A 110 13.91 -11.89 0.09
C GLU A 110 13.46 -11.18 -1.20
N ASP A 111 12.19 -11.35 -1.60
CA ASP A 111 11.60 -10.66 -2.75
C ASP A 111 11.61 -9.14 -2.56
N MET A 112 11.15 -8.63 -1.41
CA MET A 112 11.18 -7.18 -1.10
C MET A 112 12.60 -6.61 -1.11
N ARG A 113 13.58 -7.40 -0.66
CA ARG A 113 14.97 -6.99 -0.69
C ARG A 113 15.49 -6.93 -2.13
N ALA A 114 15.15 -7.91 -2.96
CA ALA A 114 15.50 -7.90 -4.38
C ALA A 114 14.90 -6.69 -5.09
N ASP A 115 13.61 -6.40 -4.87
CA ASP A 115 12.93 -5.21 -5.41
C ASP A 115 13.64 -3.91 -4.98
N PHE A 116 14.06 -3.83 -3.71
CA PHE A 116 14.83 -2.69 -3.23
C PHE A 116 16.19 -2.56 -3.89
N GLU A 117 16.93 -3.66 -4.00
CA GLU A 117 18.25 -3.68 -4.60
C GLU A 117 18.21 -3.31 -6.09
N GLU A 118 17.15 -3.70 -6.80
CA GLU A 118 16.87 -3.30 -8.18
C GLU A 118 16.54 -1.81 -8.28
N PHE A 119 15.58 -1.33 -7.47
CA PHE A 119 15.18 0.08 -7.47
C PHE A 119 16.34 1.04 -7.15
N ILE A 120 17.26 0.65 -6.27
CA ILE A 120 18.32 1.53 -5.79
C ILE A 120 19.50 1.67 -6.76
N VAL A 121 19.61 0.81 -7.79
CA VAL A 121 20.70 0.81 -8.78
C VAL A 121 21.06 2.20 -9.31
N PRO A 122 20.13 3.01 -9.85
CA PRO A 122 20.45 4.33 -10.40
C PRO A 122 20.89 5.36 -9.35
N TYR A 123 20.73 5.05 -8.06
CA TYR A 123 21.04 5.95 -6.95
C TYR A 123 22.29 5.56 -6.17
N LYS A 124 23.02 4.51 -6.57
CA LYS A 124 24.31 4.17 -5.97
C LYS A 124 25.33 5.30 -6.19
N ILE A 125 26.22 5.46 -5.21
CA ILE A 125 27.35 6.40 -5.26
C ILE A 125 28.51 5.74 -6.02
#